data_AF-A0AAD7XBC8-F1
#
_entry.id   AF-A0AAD7XBC8-F1
#
_cell.length_a   1.000
_cell.length_b   1.000
_cell.length_c   1.000
_cell.angle_alpha   90.00
_cell.angle_beta   90.00
_cell.angle_gamma   90.00
#
_symmetry.space_group_name_H-M   'P 1'
#
loop_
_entity.id
_entity.type
_entity.pdbx_description
1 polymer ?
#
loop_
_entity_poly.entity_id
_entity_poly.type
_entity_poly.pdbx_seq_one_letter_code
_entity_poly.pdbx_strand_id
1 'polypeptide(L)'
;MANDGVSTRILDHIVHLTPPGTLEESVCAFRNLGFTYVQPLLPVHNACIQILTNSEQPSVTPGGTHADGQTANALVVFADGTYLELLHFTQRPPSPSSRASSTRHPWAAKLPGWIDYAFLGNAGTPSIAQTINARAAADGSGVQYAPEVRGGRTRTDGRVLEWLITAPRPATDVDTDELENHPRDRDGEAGDGVRGRLPFFCGDVTPRAWRVPLEPRSNTSHANTAQGITHVKLLVLPAQLAAYAQQLTTALGVPPRDSTATASSSLREFVWELERQPEQFAETGIGKVPALLILKAAGEDDQEEREYVRTRGAGIYELGVAVADAGKEGVVNTPYGRIVFRRSQ
;
A
#
# COMPACT_ATOMS: atom_id res chain seq x y z
N MET A 1 12.33 -17.02 -22.62
CA MET A 1 11.74 -15.89 -23.36
C MET A 1 11.61 -14.76 -22.36
N ALA A 2 12.39 -13.69 -22.53
CA ALA A 2 12.26 -12.50 -21.69
C ALA A 2 10.85 -11.94 -21.90
N ASN A 3 10.10 -11.78 -20.82
CA ASN A 3 8.74 -11.26 -20.89
C ASN A 3 8.87 -9.74 -21.06
N ASP A 4 8.82 -9.24 -22.30
CA ASP A 4 8.87 -7.80 -22.66
C ASP A 4 7.61 -7.02 -22.21
N GLY A 5 6.94 -7.48 -21.15
CA GLY A 5 5.73 -6.90 -20.59
C GLY A 5 6.01 -5.96 -19.42
N VAL A 6 5.10 -4.99 -19.22
CA VAL A 6 5.13 -4.11 -18.04
C VAL A 6 4.98 -4.94 -16.77
N SER A 7 5.86 -4.70 -15.80
CA SER A 7 5.73 -5.28 -14.47
C SER A 7 4.48 -4.75 -13.78
N THR A 8 3.70 -5.67 -13.22
CA THR A 8 2.53 -5.36 -12.40
C THR A 8 2.65 -5.97 -11.00
N ARG A 9 3.88 -6.07 -10.49
CA ARG A 9 4.17 -6.71 -9.19
C ARG A 9 5.34 -6.11 -8.42
N ILE A 10 5.74 -4.87 -8.71
CA ILE A 10 6.71 -4.12 -7.88
C ILE A 10 5.91 -3.36 -6.82
N LEU A 11 6.14 -3.64 -5.54
CA LEU A 11 5.44 -2.94 -4.45
C LEU A 11 5.90 -1.48 -4.37
N ASP A 12 4.98 -0.51 -4.41
CA ASP A 12 5.30 0.91 -4.27
C ASP A 12 5.12 1.39 -2.82
N HIS A 13 3.91 1.28 -2.28
CA HIS A 13 3.61 1.73 -0.92
C HIS A 13 2.37 1.07 -0.32
N ILE A 14 2.22 1.26 0.99
CA ILE A 14 1.04 0.85 1.77
C ILE A 14 0.35 2.10 2.31
N VAL A 15 -0.97 2.17 2.17
CA VAL A 15 -1.78 3.30 2.63
C VAL A 15 -2.33 2.99 4.02
N HIS A 16 -1.98 3.85 4.99
CA HIS A 16 -2.52 3.82 6.34
C HIS A 16 -3.41 5.05 6.57
N LEU A 17 -4.72 4.83 6.66
CA LEU A 17 -5.69 5.89 6.95
C LEU A 17 -5.69 6.22 8.44
N THR A 18 -5.48 7.49 8.78
CA THR A 18 -5.60 7.99 10.14
C THR A 18 -7.03 8.47 10.42
N PRO A 19 -7.48 8.48 11.69
CA PRO A 19 -8.72 9.16 12.04
C PRO A 19 -8.72 10.64 11.60
N PRO A 20 -9.87 11.22 11.19
CA PRO A 20 -9.93 12.63 10.78
C PRO A 20 -9.40 13.58 11.85
N GLY A 21 -8.52 14.52 11.47
CA GLY A 21 -7.93 15.51 12.37
C GLY A 21 -6.78 15.00 13.26
N THR A 22 -6.35 13.75 13.10
CA THR A 22 -5.34 13.11 13.98
C THR A 22 -4.02 12.76 13.27
N LEU A 23 -3.68 13.45 12.17
CA LEU A 23 -2.45 13.16 11.43
C LEU A 23 -1.23 13.24 12.34
N GLU A 24 -1.10 14.32 13.12
CA GLU A 24 0.04 14.50 14.02
C GLU A 24 0.10 13.43 15.11
N GLU A 25 -1.04 12.98 15.63
CA GLU A 25 -1.09 11.87 16.59
C GLU A 25 -0.62 10.56 15.96
N SER A 26 -1.01 10.31 14.70
CA SER A 26 -0.58 9.13 13.95
C SER A 26 0.91 9.19 13.60
N VAL A 27 1.41 10.36 13.20
CA VAL A 27 2.85 10.60 13.01
C VAL A 27 3.60 10.34 14.32
N CYS A 28 3.10 10.84 15.45
CA CYS A 28 3.67 10.56 16.77
C CYS A 28 3.62 9.06 17.13
N ALA A 29 2.53 8.36 16.82
CA ALA A 29 2.43 6.92 17.04
C ALA A 29 3.49 6.15 16.24
N PHE A 30 3.68 6.48 14.95
CA PHE A 30 4.74 5.86 14.14
C PHE A 30 6.15 6.24 14.64
N ARG A 31 6.37 7.47 15.09
CA ARG A 31 7.63 7.86 15.75
C ARG A 31 7.91 7.01 16.99
N ASN A 32 6.90 6.74 17.81
CA ASN A 32 7.03 5.88 18.99
C ASN A 32 7.35 4.41 18.65
N LEU A 33 7.06 3.96 17.42
CA LEU A 33 7.50 2.66 16.90
C LEU A 33 8.97 2.66 16.43
N GLY A 34 9.69 3.76 16.65
CA GLY A 34 11.09 3.93 16.25
C GLY A 34 11.27 4.32 14.79
N PHE A 35 10.20 4.72 14.08
CA PHE A 35 10.35 5.51 12.85
C PHE A 35 10.68 6.96 13.25
N THR A 36 11.84 7.14 13.87
CA THR A 36 12.50 8.42 14.19
C THR A 36 13.89 8.42 13.57
N TYR A 37 14.38 9.58 13.11
CA TYR A 37 15.78 9.69 12.71
C TYR A 37 16.66 9.80 13.96
N VAL A 38 17.71 8.99 14.02
CA VAL A 38 18.75 9.12 15.05
C VAL A 38 20.06 9.41 14.33
N GLN A 39 20.62 10.58 14.57
CA GLN A 39 21.92 10.95 14.04
C GLN A 39 22.99 10.03 14.64
N PRO A 40 23.88 9.41 13.84
CA PRO A 40 25.01 8.68 14.37
C PRO A 40 25.88 9.60 15.22
N LEU A 41 26.15 9.23 16.48
CA LEU A 41 27.16 9.91 17.28
C LEU A 41 28.52 9.70 16.61
N LEU A 42 29.03 10.71 15.91
CA LEU A 42 30.42 10.69 15.47
C LEU A 42 31.32 10.70 16.72
N PRO A 43 32.40 9.88 16.78
CA PRO A 43 33.36 9.96 17.88
C PRO A 43 34.11 11.29 17.79
N VAL A 44 33.61 12.30 18.50
CA VAL A 44 34.30 13.58 18.65
C VAL A 44 35.51 13.40 19.56
N HIS A 45 36.70 13.43 18.97
CA HIS A 45 37.93 13.70 19.72
C HIS A 45 37.83 15.14 20.24
N ASN A 46 37.73 15.27 21.56
CA ASN A 46 37.58 16.49 22.38
C ASN A 46 36.14 16.79 22.83
N ALA A 47 35.90 16.39 24.08
CA ALA A 47 34.81 16.86 24.91
C ALA A 47 34.87 18.39 25.07
N CYS A 48 33.69 18.99 25.22
CA CYS A 48 33.41 20.43 25.34
C CYS A 48 33.37 21.19 24.01
N ILE A 49 32.25 21.08 23.30
CA ILE A 49 31.42 22.20 22.81
C ILE A 49 30.22 21.59 22.05
N GLN A 50 29.01 22.10 22.35
CA GLN A 50 27.69 21.83 21.74
C GLN A 50 26.89 20.60 22.21
N ILE A 51 26.43 20.67 23.46
CA ILE A 51 25.01 20.40 23.75
C ILE A 51 24.26 21.68 23.35
N LEU A 52 23.04 21.55 22.80
CA LEU A 52 22.14 22.58 22.27
C LEU A 52 22.13 22.70 20.73
N THR A 53 21.63 21.66 20.06
CA THR A 53 20.46 21.69 19.15
C THR A 53 20.25 20.28 18.60
N ASN A 54 19.60 19.38 19.35
CA ASN A 54 19.03 18.18 18.75
C ASN A 54 17.86 18.65 17.87
N SER A 55 18.14 19.08 16.63
CA SER A 55 17.08 19.20 15.63
C SER A 55 16.72 17.78 15.20
N GLU A 56 15.90 17.09 16.00
CA GLU A 56 15.24 15.86 15.56
C GLU A 56 14.37 16.20 14.35
N GLN A 57 14.84 15.86 13.15
CA GLN A 57 14.24 16.19 11.85
C GLN A 57 14.36 14.93 10.94
N PRO A 58 13.33 14.59 10.15
CA PRO A 58 12.55 13.41 10.52
C PRO A 58 12.63 12.23 9.55
N SER A 59 12.52 11.01 10.10
CA SER A 59 12.21 9.75 9.40
C SER A 59 10.73 9.60 8.98
N VAL A 60 9.86 10.50 9.46
CA VAL A 60 8.49 10.69 8.96
C VAL A 60 8.42 12.07 8.33
N THR A 61 8.41 12.10 6.99
CA THR A 61 8.50 13.35 6.23
C THR A 61 7.11 13.91 5.93
N PRO A 62 6.89 15.24 6.03
CA PRO A 62 5.68 15.86 5.49
C PRO A 62 5.53 15.52 4.00
N GLY A 63 4.36 15.05 3.60
CA GLY A 63 4.04 14.80 2.20
C GLY A 63 3.46 16.07 1.55
N GLY A 64 2.15 16.24 1.66
CA GLY A 64 1.43 17.39 1.15
C GLY A 64 -0.07 17.11 0.96
N THR A 65 -0.79 18.06 0.38
CA THR A 65 -2.21 17.90 0.03
C THR A 65 -2.34 17.38 -1.40
N HIS A 66 -3.16 16.35 -1.58
CA HIS A 66 -3.47 15.80 -2.90
C HIS A 66 -4.20 16.80 -3.79
N ALA A 67 -4.05 16.65 -5.10
CA ALA A 67 -4.54 17.61 -6.09
C ALA A 67 -6.06 17.85 -6.02
N ASP A 68 -6.83 16.89 -5.52
CA ASP A 68 -8.27 17.03 -5.32
C ASP A 68 -8.65 17.80 -4.03
N GLY A 69 -7.67 18.12 -3.18
CA GLY A 69 -7.84 18.82 -1.92
C GLY A 69 -8.48 17.99 -0.80
N GLN A 70 -8.88 16.74 -1.04
CA GLN A 70 -9.69 15.95 -0.10
C GLN A 70 -8.83 15.24 0.95
N THR A 71 -7.60 14.89 0.58
CA THR A 71 -6.68 14.14 1.44
C THR A 71 -5.29 14.76 1.45
N ALA A 72 -4.57 14.55 2.54
CA ALA A 72 -3.18 14.94 2.72
C ALA A 72 -2.43 13.83 3.46
N ASN A 73 -1.09 13.86 3.39
CA ASN A 73 -0.28 12.78 3.93
C ASN A 73 1.04 13.20 4.56
N ALA A 74 1.58 12.26 5.34
CA ALA A 74 2.97 12.16 5.73
C ALA A 74 3.52 10.80 5.26
N LEU A 75 4.84 10.68 5.12
CA LEU A 75 5.48 9.48 4.57
C LEU A 75 6.47 8.89 5.57
N VAL A 76 6.51 7.56 5.67
CA VAL A 76 7.65 6.82 6.22
C VAL A 76 8.37 6.18 5.04
N VAL A 77 9.51 6.73 4.64
CA VAL A 77 10.27 6.27 3.46
C VAL A 77 11.30 5.24 3.87
N PHE A 78 11.40 4.13 3.15
CA PHE A 78 12.38 3.09 3.40
C PHE A 78 13.53 3.15 2.41
N ALA A 79 14.70 2.68 2.84
CA ALA A 79 15.90 2.64 2.01
C ALA A 79 15.77 1.69 0.80
N ASP A 80 14.84 0.73 0.82
CA ASP A 80 14.54 -0.13 -0.34
C ASP A 80 13.68 0.55 -1.42
N GLY A 81 13.25 1.80 -1.21
CA GLY A 81 12.42 2.56 -2.15
C GLY A 81 10.91 2.42 -1.96
N THR A 82 10.46 1.53 -1.07
CA THR A 82 9.06 1.45 -0.64
C THR A 82 8.78 2.50 0.44
N TYR A 83 7.49 2.79 0.70
CA TYR A 83 7.12 3.71 1.77
C TYR A 83 5.74 3.38 2.37
N LEU A 84 5.47 3.95 3.55
CA LEU A 84 4.13 4.00 4.12
C LEU A 84 3.55 5.39 3.89
N GLU A 85 2.34 5.45 3.35
CA GLU A 85 1.57 6.68 3.23
C GLU A 85 0.63 6.82 4.44
N LEU A 86 0.97 7.71 5.36
CA LEU A 86 0.08 8.09 6.45
C LEU A 86 -0.90 9.12 5.91
N LEU A 87 -2.08 8.66 5.51
CA LEU A 87 -3.10 9.44 4.84
C LEU A 87 -4.18 9.91 5.82
N HIS A 88 -4.64 11.14 5.68
CA HIS A 88 -5.83 11.63 6.35
C HIS A 88 -6.71 12.44 5.40
N PHE A 89 -8.00 12.54 5.71
CA PHE A 89 -8.87 13.49 5.06
C PHE A 89 -8.64 14.90 5.63
N THR A 90 -8.57 15.90 4.75
CA THR A 90 -8.41 17.32 5.12
C THR A 90 -9.68 17.88 5.77
N GLN A 91 -10.83 17.30 5.43
CA GLN A 91 -12.13 17.55 6.04
C GLN A 91 -12.81 16.23 6.36
N ARG A 92 -13.74 16.20 7.31
CA ARG A 92 -14.50 14.96 7.58
C ARG A 92 -15.21 14.53 6.27
N PRO A 93 -14.98 13.30 5.77
CA PRO A 93 -15.67 12.83 4.58
C PRO A 93 -17.18 12.77 4.86
N PRO A 94 -18.03 13.06 3.86
CA PRO A 94 -19.48 13.01 4.04
C PRO A 94 -19.94 11.61 4.41
N SER A 95 -21.00 11.52 5.23
CA SER A 95 -21.55 10.25 5.72
C SER A 95 -21.85 9.28 4.56
N PRO A 96 -21.63 7.96 4.72
CA PRO A 96 -22.00 6.94 3.73
C PRO A 96 -23.47 6.98 3.30
N SER A 97 -24.36 7.54 4.12
CA SER A 97 -25.79 7.72 3.82
C SER A 97 -26.12 8.94 2.95
N SER A 98 -25.15 9.81 2.66
CA SER A 98 -25.37 11.00 1.82
C SER A 98 -25.41 10.63 0.33
N ARG A 99 -26.47 11.05 -0.38
CA ARG A 99 -26.74 10.75 -1.80
C ARG A 99 -25.81 11.46 -2.80
N ALA A 100 -24.80 12.20 -2.34
CA ALA A 100 -23.82 12.85 -3.22
C ALA A 100 -22.79 11.82 -3.72
N SER A 101 -23.19 10.99 -4.68
CA SER A 101 -22.43 9.82 -5.15
C SER A 101 -21.25 10.17 -6.05
N SER A 102 -21.27 11.30 -6.76
CA SER A 102 -20.27 11.62 -7.79
C SER A 102 -19.01 12.31 -7.26
N THR A 103 -18.99 12.69 -5.98
CA THR A 103 -17.85 13.38 -5.33
C THR A 103 -17.32 12.61 -4.12
N ARG A 104 -17.75 11.35 -3.92
CA ARG A 104 -17.29 10.55 -2.79
C ARG A 104 -15.90 10.01 -3.08
N HIS A 105 -14.93 10.38 -2.25
CA HIS A 105 -13.59 9.83 -2.33
C HIS A 105 -13.62 8.28 -2.17
N PRO A 106 -12.86 7.50 -2.97
CA PRO A 106 -12.92 6.03 -2.96
C PRO A 106 -12.61 5.36 -1.60
N TRP A 107 -11.90 6.07 -0.72
CA TRP A 107 -11.58 5.62 0.63
C TRP A 107 -12.48 6.21 1.73
N ALA A 108 -13.52 6.98 1.39
CA ALA A 108 -14.35 7.68 2.36
C ALA A 108 -15.08 6.75 3.35
N ALA A 109 -15.43 5.54 2.91
CA ALA A 109 -16.10 4.54 3.73
C ALA A 109 -15.13 3.64 4.53
N LYS A 110 -13.81 3.79 4.35
CA LYS A 110 -12.82 2.92 5.01
C LYS A 110 -12.65 3.29 6.48
N LEU A 111 -12.51 2.27 7.32
CA LEU A 111 -12.12 2.43 8.72
C LEU A 111 -10.63 2.78 8.82
N PRO A 112 -10.20 3.59 9.81
CA PRO A 112 -8.79 3.88 10.03
C PRO A 112 -7.93 2.62 10.15
N GLY A 113 -6.74 2.66 9.56
CA GLY A 113 -5.75 1.59 9.52
C GLY A 113 -5.20 1.29 8.13
N TRP A 114 -4.73 0.06 7.90
CA TRP A 114 -4.28 -0.37 6.57
C TRP A 114 -5.48 -0.47 5.63
N ILE A 115 -5.56 0.42 4.64
CA ILE A 115 -6.76 0.54 3.79
C ILE A 115 -6.51 0.21 2.33
N ASP A 116 -5.27 0.32 1.85
CA ASP A 116 -4.92 0.08 0.45
C ASP A 116 -3.43 -0.16 0.27
N TYR A 117 -3.03 -0.64 -0.90
CA TYR A 117 -1.64 -0.85 -1.28
C TYR A 117 -1.47 -0.61 -2.78
N ALA A 118 -0.31 -0.04 -3.12
CA ALA A 118 0.01 0.34 -4.49
C ALA A 118 1.19 -0.46 -5.01
N PHE A 119 1.12 -0.80 -6.29
CA PHE A 119 2.26 -1.24 -7.07
C PHE A 119 2.78 -0.11 -7.95
N LEU A 120 4.06 -0.21 -8.33
CA LEU A 120 4.72 0.77 -9.17
C LEU A 120 4.10 0.73 -10.57
N GLY A 121 3.70 1.90 -11.06
CA GLY A 121 3.24 2.08 -12.42
C GLY A 121 4.34 2.56 -13.36
N ASN A 122 3.99 2.82 -14.61
CA ASN A 122 4.92 3.16 -15.69
C ASN A 122 4.54 4.45 -16.44
N ALA A 123 3.96 5.42 -15.72
CA ALA A 123 3.46 6.67 -16.28
C ALA A 123 2.51 6.48 -17.50
N GLY A 124 1.75 5.37 -17.51
CA GLY A 124 0.69 5.10 -18.47
C GLY A 124 1.13 4.52 -19.82
N THR A 125 2.41 4.21 -20.03
CA THR A 125 2.87 3.63 -21.30
C THR A 125 3.78 2.40 -21.14
N PRO A 126 3.35 1.22 -21.61
CA PRO A 126 1.99 0.89 -22.08
C PRO A 126 0.97 0.85 -20.92
N SER A 127 -0.33 0.89 -21.20
CA SER A 127 -1.37 0.93 -20.15
C SER A 127 -1.35 -0.34 -19.29
N ILE A 128 -1.24 -0.13 -17.97
CA ILE A 128 -1.34 -1.20 -16.97
C ILE A 128 -2.79 -1.68 -16.88
N ALA A 129 -3.75 -0.76 -16.93
CA ALA A 129 -5.16 -1.08 -16.89
C ALA A 129 -5.53 -2.04 -18.03
N GLN A 130 -5.13 -1.71 -19.27
CA GLN A 130 -5.37 -2.56 -20.44
C GLN A 130 -4.66 -3.91 -20.31
N THR A 131 -3.43 -3.92 -19.80
CA THR A 131 -2.66 -5.16 -19.59
C THR A 131 -3.39 -6.11 -18.63
N ILE A 132 -3.89 -5.60 -17.50
CA ILE A 132 -4.61 -6.41 -16.50
C ILE A 132 -5.99 -6.82 -17.03
N ASN A 133 -6.72 -5.91 -17.67
CA ASN A 133 -8.04 -6.22 -18.24
C ASN A 133 -7.96 -7.28 -19.35
N ALA A 134 -6.89 -7.29 -20.16
CA ALA A 134 -6.66 -8.34 -21.15
C ALA A 134 -6.42 -9.71 -20.49
N ARG A 135 -5.64 -9.76 -19.38
CA ARG A 135 -5.48 -11.00 -18.59
C ARG A 135 -6.81 -11.46 -18.01
N ALA A 136 -7.59 -10.54 -17.46
CA ALA A 136 -8.89 -10.82 -16.86
C ALA A 136 -9.90 -11.39 -17.86
N ALA A 137 -9.90 -10.87 -19.10
CA ALA A 137 -10.72 -11.40 -20.18
C ALA A 137 -10.29 -12.82 -20.59
N ALA A 138 -8.99 -13.11 -20.54
CA ALA A 138 -8.45 -14.42 -20.91
C ALA A 138 -8.69 -15.50 -19.83
N ASP A 139 -8.62 -15.14 -18.55
CA ASP A 139 -8.73 -16.08 -17.42
C ASP A 139 -10.10 -16.10 -16.73
N GLY A 140 -11.01 -15.20 -17.11
CA GLY A 140 -12.37 -15.14 -16.56
C GLY A 140 -12.44 -14.70 -15.09
N SER A 141 -11.40 -14.07 -14.54
CA SER A 141 -11.33 -13.63 -13.13
C SER A 141 -12.33 -12.54 -12.74
N GLY A 142 -12.94 -11.86 -13.72
CA GLY A 142 -13.87 -10.75 -13.50
C GLY A 142 -13.20 -9.46 -13.00
N VAL A 143 -11.87 -9.40 -12.96
CA VAL A 143 -11.11 -8.19 -12.60
C VAL A 143 -11.31 -7.11 -13.65
N GLN A 144 -11.55 -5.88 -13.21
CA GLN A 144 -11.59 -4.69 -14.07
C GLN A 144 -10.83 -3.54 -13.43
N TYR A 145 -9.96 -2.89 -14.21
CA TYR A 145 -9.24 -1.68 -13.86
C TYR A 145 -9.72 -0.52 -14.71
N ALA A 146 -9.88 0.65 -14.07
CA ALA A 146 -10.19 1.89 -14.75
C ALA A 146 -8.97 2.41 -15.55
N PRO A 147 -9.15 3.18 -16.63
CA PRO A 147 -8.05 3.85 -17.31
C PRO A 147 -7.18 4.69 -16.36
N GLU A 148 -5.92 4.88 -16.72
CA GLU A 148 -5.00 5.72 -15.95
C GLU A 148 -5.52 7.17 -15.83
N VAL A 149 -5.66 7.66 -14.60
CA VAL A 149 -6.07 9.03 -14.29
C VAL A 149 -4.92 9.82 -13.70
N ARG A 150 -4.80 11.09 -14.10
CA ARG A 150 -3.75 11.98 -13.58
C ARG A 150 -4.07 12.40 -12.16
N GLY A 151 -3.06 12.33 -11.29
CA GLY A 151 -3.09 12.88 -9.95
C GLY A 151 -1.79 13.60 -9.62
N GLY A 152 -1.69 14.11 -8.40
CA GLY A 152 -0.52 14.84 -7.94
C GLY A 152 -0.66 15.36 -6.53
N ARG A 153 0.41 15.96 -6.00
CA ARG A 153 0.37 16.78 -4.79
C ARG A 153 1.32 17.95 -4.90
N THR A 154 1.05 18.98 -4.11
CA THR A 154 1.98 20.10 -3.91
C THR A 154 2.75 19.87 -2.61
N ARG A 155 4.08 19.87 -2.71
CA ARG A 155 4.98 19.78 -1.55
C ARG A 155 5.04 21.10 -0.78
N THR A 156 5.54 21.04 0.45
CA THR A 156 5.78 22.22 1.30
C THR A 156 6.77 23.23 0.70
N ASP A 157 7.65 22.81 -0.21
CA ASP A 157 8.59 23.66 -0.96
C ASP A 157 7.99 24.25 -2.25
N GLY A 158 6.70 24.01 -2.51
CA GLY A 158 5.98 24.51 -3.69
C GLY A 158 6.15 23.68 -4.95
N ARG A 159 6.96 22.61 -4.94
CA ARG A 159 7.05 21.70 -6.09
C ARG A 159 5.74 20.94 -6.27
N VAL A 160 5.22 20.97 -7.49
CA VAL A 160 4.09 20.13 -7.92
C VAL A 160 4.67 18.84 -8.50
N LEU A 161 4.24 17.72 -7.94
CA LEU A 161 4.59 16.40 -8.46
C LEU A 161 3.33 15.71 -8.97
N GLU A 162 3.46 15.00 -10.09
CA GLU A 162 2.37 14.38 -10.84
C GLU A 162 2.62 12.89 -11.02
N TRP A 163 1.52 12.14 -11.09
CA TRP A 163 1.51 10.71 -11.35
C TRP A 163 0.28 10.32 -12.16
N LEU A 164 0.28 9.10 -12.68
CA LEU A 164 -0.88 8.43 -13.27
C LEU A 164 -1.25 7.24 -12.40
N ILE A 165 -2.52 7.17 -11.98
CA ILE A 165 -3.05 6.05 -11.22
C ILE A 165 -4.05 5.26 -12.05
N THR A 166 -3.94 3.94 -12.05
CA THR A 166 -5.05 3.04 -12.37
C THR A 166 -5.40 2.22 -11.14
N ALA A 167 -6.68 1.93 -10.95
CA ALA A 167 -7.16 1.20 -9.80
C ALA A 167 -8.33 0.29 -10.20
N PRO A 168 -8.58 -0.78 -9.42
CA PRO A 168 -9.67 -1.67 -9.71
C PRO A 168 -11.02 -0.97 -9.47
N ARG A 169 -11.99 -1.29 -10.34
CA ARG A 169 -13.36 -0.76 -10.33
C ARG A 169 -14.39 -1.90 -10.26
N PRO A 170 -15.61 -1.66 -9.77
CA PRO A 170 -16.67 -2.66 -9.80
C PRO A 170 -16.92 -3.17 -11.22
N ALA A 171 -17.15 -4.47 -11.37
CA ALA A 171 -17.37 -5.09 -12.68
C ALA A 171 -18.68 -4.64 -13.36
N THR A 172 -19.62 -4.07 -12.59
CA THR A 172 -20.95 -3.62 -13.04
C THR A 172 -20.96 -2.27 -13.74
N ASP A 173 -19.86 -1.52 -13.72
CA ASP A 173 -19.75 -0.22 -14.39
C ASP A 173 -19.32 -0.40 -15.85
N VAL A 174 -20.01 -1.27 -16.58
CA VAL A 174 -19.90 -1.26 -18.04
C VAL A 174 -20.53 0.05 -18.51
N ASP A 175 -19.84 0.80 -19.37
CA ASP A 175 -20.42 1.93 -20.12
C ASP A 175 -21.56 1.41 -20.99
N THR A 176 -22.72 1.15 -20.39
CA THR A 176 -23.98 1.03 -21.09
C THR A 176 -24.65 2.40 -20.98
N ASP A 177 -24.29 3.28 -21.89
CA ASP A 177 -25.13 4.43 -22.29
C ASP A 177 -26.51 3.96 -22.85
N GLU A 178 -26.73 2.64 -22.92
CA GLU A 178 -27.98 2.01 -23.32
C GLU A 178 -28.40 0.94 -22.29
N LEU A 179 -29.15 1.31 -21.24
CA LEU A 179 -30.19 0.48 -20.57
C LEU A 179 -30.65 1.16 -19.27
N GLU A 180 -31.46 2.21 -19.39
CA GLU A 180 -32.11 2.90 -18.26
C GLU A 180 -33.16 2.06 -17.49
N ASN A 181 -33.41 0.79 -17.83
CA ASN A 181 -34.56 0.05 -17.29
C ASN A 181 -34.26 -1.40 -16.89
N HIS A 182 -33.32 -1.64 -15.99
CA HIS A 182 -33.26 -2.91 -15.23
C HIS A 182 -33.37 -2.68 -13.71
N PRO A 183 -34.23 -3.44 -13.01
CA PRO A 183 -34.41 -3.29 -11.58
C PRO A 183 -33.13 -3.69 -10.87
N ARG A 184 -32.60 -2.77 -10.05
CA ARG A 184 -31.50 -3.02 -9.13
C ARG A 184 -31.95 -4.05 -8.11
N ASP A 185 -31.45 -5.28 -8.22
CA ASP A 185 -31.64 -6.30 -7.21
C ASP A 185 -31.10 -5.78 -5.87
N ARG A 186 -32.03 -5.74 -4.90
CA ARG A 186 -31.84 -5.19 -3.57
C ARG A 186 -31.14 -6.22 -2.68
N ASP A 187 -29.86 -6.44 -2.93
CA ASP A 187 -28.95 -7.03 -1.95
C ASP A 187 -27.75 -6.07 -1.74
N GLY A 188 -28.06 -4.93 -1.13
CA GLY A 188 -27.30 -4.36 0.00
C GLY A 188 -25.80 -4.09 -0.03
N GLU A 189 -25.03 -4.30 -1.09
CA GLU A 189 -23.62 -3.90 -1.17
C GLU A 189 -23.42 -2.91 -2.32
N ALA A 190 -23.68 -1.62 -2.02
CA ALA A 190 -23.21 -0.52 -2.86
C ALA A 190 -21.69 -0.66 -3.08
N GLY A 191 -21.21 -0.31 -4.28
CA GLY A 191 -19.82 -0.45 -4.76
C GLY A 191 -18.70 0.29 -4.00
N ASP A 192 -18.74 0.31 -2.67
CA ASP A 192 -17.76 0.90 -1.73
C ASP A 192 -16.57 -0.06 -1.41
N GLY A 193 -16.49 -1.25 -2.03
CA GLY A 193 -15.64 -2.36 -1.55
C GLY A 193 -14.37 -2.74 -2.34
N VAL A 194 -14.12 -2.16 -3.52
CA VAL A 194 -13.05 -2.67 -4.41
C VAL A 194 -11.64 -2.17 -4.03
N ARG A 195 -11.54 -0.92 -3.55
CA ARG A 195 -10.26 -0.34 -3.09
C ARG A 195 -9.72 -1.09 -1.88
N GLY A 196 -8.41 -1.34 -1.86
CA GLY A 196 -7.74 -2.11 -0.80
C GLY A 196 -7.86 -3.63 -0.90
N ARG A 197 -8.65 -4.15 -1.84
CA ARG A 197 -8.70 -5.57 -2.15
C ARG A 197 -7.59 -5.93 -3.15
N LEU A 198 -7.64 -5.32 -4.32
CA LEU A 198 -6.60 -5.47 -5.35
C LEU A 198 -5.71 -4.22 -5.36
N PRO A 199 -4.42 -4.33 -5.75
CA PRO A 199 -3.52 -3.18 -5.74
C PRO A 199 -3.99 -2.12 -6.72
N PHE A 200 -3.82 -0.84 -6.40
CA PHE A 200 -3.78 0.19 -7.45
C PHE A 200 -2.34 0.35 -7.96
N PHE A 201 -2.16 1.03 -9.08
CA PHE A 201 -0.85 1.26 -9.69
C PHE A 201 -0.57 2.74 -9.77
N CYS A 202 0.61 3.17 -9.35
CA CYS A 202 1.00 4.58 -9.33
C CYS A 202 2.28 4.79 -10.16
N GLY A 203 2.14 5.40 -11.33
CA GLY A 203 3.25 5.71 -12.23
C GLY A 203 3.70 7.15 -12.12
N ASP A 204 4.98 7.37 -11.79
CA ASP A 204 5.60 8.69 -11.67
C ASP A 204 5.65 9.42 -13.03
N VAL A 205 4.97 10.56 -13.16
CA VAL A 205 5.07 11.44 -14.34
C VAL A 205 6.22 12.44 -14.15
N THR A 206 6.30 13.02 -12.95
CA THR A 206 7.46 13.80 -12.50
C THR A 206 8.52 12.90 -11.86
N PRO A 207 9.79 13.32 -11.71
CA PRO A 207 10.83 12.49 -11.11
C PRO A 207 10.41 11.89 -9.75
N ARG A 208 10.52 10.56 -9.61
CA ARG A 208 10.13 9.83 -8.39
C ARG A 208 10.76 10.40 -7.12
N ALA A 209 12.02 10.84 -7.18
CA ALA A 209 12.72 11.45 -6.05
C ALA A 209 12.01 12.69 -5.48
N TRP A 210 11.08 13.30 -6.22
CA TRP A 210 10.24 14.37 -5.69
C TRP A 210 9.08 13.81 -4.86
N ARG A 211 8.51 12.65 -5.25
CA ARG A 211 7.43 11.97 -4.54
C ARG A 211 7.94 11.16 -3.35
N VAL A 212 9.06 10.48 -3.51
CA VAL A 212 9.70 9.57 -2.55
C VAL A 212 11.18 9.96 -2.41
N PRO A 213 11.49 10.99 -1.59
CA PRO A 213 12.85 11.49 -1.46
C PRO A 213 13.71 10.58 -0.55
N LEU A 214 14.71 9.91 -1.12
CA LEU A 214 15.68 9.13 -0.33
C LEU A 214 16.73 10.02 0.38
N GLU A 215 16.96 11.22 -0.14
CA GLU A 215 17.94 12.16 0.38
C GLU A 215 17.30 13.40 1.05
N PRO A 216 17.89 13.94 2.13
CA PRO A 216 19.08 13.42 2.83
C PRO A 216 18.80 12.06 3.50
N ARG A 217 19.84 11.26 3.75
CA ARG A 217 19.76 9.95 4.45
C ARG A 217 18.87 9.91 5.70
N SER A 218 18.62 11.04 6.36
CA SER A 218 17.66 11.11 7.46
C SER A 218 16.23 10.75 7.08
N ASN A 219 15.86 10.80 5.79
CA ASN A 219 14.54 10.41 5.30
C ASN A 219 14.31 8.89 5.36
N THR A 220 15.37 8.09 5.23
CA THR A 220 15.33 6.62 5.11
C THR A 220 15.95 5.90 6.30
N SER A 221 16.60 6.64 7.21
CA SER A 221 17.25 6.09 8.40
C SER A 221 16.31 6.15 9.61
N HIS A 222 16.00 4.97 10.17
CA HIS A 222 15.05 4.81 11.28
C HIS A 222 15.74 4.27 12.54
N ALA A 223 15.32 4.71 13.73
CA ALA A 223 15.82 4.25 15.03
C ALA A 223 15.54 2.76 15.30
N ASN A 224 14.43 2.25 14.75
CA ASN A 224 14.11 0.82 14.73
C ASN A 224 14.89 0.05 13.64
N THR A 225 15.76 0.72 12.89
CA THR A 225 16.59 0.17 11.82
C THR A 225 15.81 -0.40 10.64
N ALA A 226 14.55 0.02 10.45
CA ALA A 226 13.74 -0.39 9.33
C ALA A 226 14.39 -0.02 7.99
N GLN A 227 14.32 -0.92 7.02
CA GLN A 227 14.97 -0.76 5.70
C GLN A 227 14.02 -0.95 4.52
N GLY A 228 12.85 -1.55 4.72
CA GLY A 228 11.96 -1.93 3.63
C GLY A 228 10.80 -2.82 4.04
N ILE A 229 9.92 -3.12 3.10
CA ILE A 229 8.78 -4.02 3.31
C ILE A 229 9.18 -5.45 2.92
N THR A 230 8.99 -6.42 3.83
CA THR A 230 9.28 -7.84 3.55
C THR A 230 8.05 -8.60 3.06
N HIS A 231 6.87 -8.25 3.55
CA HIS A 231 5.63 -8.86 3.08
C HIS A 231 4.41 -8.01 3.37
N VAL A 232 3.37 -8.21 2.56
CA VAL A 232 2.01 -7.74 2.81
C VAL A 232 1.13 -8.98 2.93
N LYS A 233 0.47 -9.15 4.06
CA LYS A 233 -0.44 -10.26 4.29
C LYS A 233 -1.88 -9.78 4.26
N LEU A 234 -2.61 -10.27 3.26
CA LEU A 234 -4.02 -10.11 3.08
C LEU A 234 -4.76 -11.27 3.77
N LEU A 235 -5.85 -10.93 4.45
CA LEU A 235 -6.71 -11.88 5.13
C LEU A 235 -8.08 -11.89 4.47
N VAL A 236 -8.65 -13.08 4.30
CA VAL A 236 -9.94 -13.29 3.63
C VAL A 236 -10.74 -14.41 4.31
N LEU A 237 -12.06 -14.42 4.17
CA LEU A 237 -12.86 -15.58 4.56
C LEU A 237 -12.47 -16.83 3.74
N PRO A 238 -12.47 -18.04 4.32
CA PRO A 238 -12.12 -19.27 3.60
C PRO A 238 -12.88 -19.46 2.28
N ALA A 239 -14.18 -19.15 2.26
CA ALA A 239 -15.04 -19.29 1.07
C ALA A 239 -14.62 -18.37 -0.10
N GLN A 240 -13.89 -17.29 0.16
CA GLN A 240 -13.47 -16.31 -0.84
C GLN A 240 -12.01 -16.51 -1.29
N LEU A 241 -11.26 -17.40 -0.64
CA LEU A 241 -9.81 -17.57 -0.84
C LEU A 241 -9.45 -17.86 -2.30
N ALA A 242 -10.08 -18.86 -2.92
CA ALA A 242 -9.75 -19.28 -4.28
C ALA A 242 -10.06 -18.19 -5.32
N ALA A 243 -11.24 -17.57 -5.23
CA ALA A 243 -11.63 -16.49 -6.14
C ALA A 243 -10.71 -15.27 -6.00
N TYR A 244 -10.33 -14.90 -4.78
CA TYR A 244 -9.42 -13.78 -4.55
C TYR A 244 -7.99 -14.10 -4.99
N ALA A 245 -7.53 -15.35 -4.83
CA ALA A 245 -6.24 -15.79 -5.35
C ALA A 245 -6.18 -15.71 -6.89
N GLN A 246 -7.27 -16.06 -7.57
CA GLN A 246 -7.39 -15.89 -9.02
C GLN A 246 -7.29 -14.41 -9.39
N GLN A 247 -8.06 -13.53 -8.74
CA GLN A 247 -8.03 -12.08 -8.99
C GLN A 247 -6.64 -11.46 -8.78
N LEU A 248 -5.93 -11.86 -7.72
CA LEU A 248 -4.54 -11.43 -7.49
C LEU A 248 -3.61 -11.95 -8.57
N THR A 249 -3.73 -13.22 -8.95
CA THR A 249 -2.93 -13.82 -10.04
C THR A 249 -3.09 -13.04 -11.34
N THR A 250 -4.31 -12.64 -11.69
CA THR A 250 -4.60 -11.78 -12.85
C THR A 250 -3.89 -10.43 -12.76
N ALA A 251 -4.01 -9.75 -11.61
CA ALA A 251 -3.38 -8.45 -11.38
C ALA A 251 -1.84 -8.52 -11.42
N LEU A 252 -1.25 -9.55 -10.80
CA LEU A 252 0.21 -9.74 -10.72
C LEU A 252 0.81 -10.33 -12.01
N GLY A 253 -0.01 -10.98 -12.84
CA GLY A 253 0.41 -11.61 -14.09
C GLY A 253 1.27 -12.87 -13.91
N VAL A 254 1.34 -13.41 -12.70
CA VAL A 254 2.06 -14.66 -12.37
C VAL A 254 1.30 -15.47 -11.34
N PRO A 255 1.39 -16.81 -11.41
CA PRO A 255 0.80 -17.68 -10.41
C PRO A 255 1.55 -17.56 -9.06
N PRO A 256 0.92 -17.95 -7.94
CA PRO A 256 1.60 -18.03 -6.65
C PRO A 256 2.68 -19.11 -6.67
N ARG A 257 3.64 -19.03 -5.73
CA ARG A 257 4.66 -20.05 -5.48
C ARG A 257 4.02 -21.42 -5.27
N ASP A 258 4.73 -22.48 -5.68
CA ASP A 258 4.37 -23.89 -5.48
C ASP A 258 3.02 -24.33 -6.06
N SER A 259 2.48 -23.56 -7.02
CA SER A 259 1.25 -23.89 -7.78
C SER A 259 1.37 -25.12 -8.70
N THR A 260 2.52 -25.82 -8.70
CA THR A 260 2.72 -27.13 -9.32
C THR A 260 2.21 -28.30 -8.49
N ALA A 261 1.80 -28.09 -7.23
CA ALA A 261 1.09 -29.09 -6.46
C ALA A 261 -0.42 -28.95 -6.72
N THR A 262 -1.01 -29.98 -7.33
CA THR A 262 -2.46 -30.24 -7.42
C THR A 262 -3.24 -29.51 -6.33
N ALA A 263 -4.20 -28.67 -6.72
CA ALA A 263 -5.11 -27.95 -5.84
C ALA A 263 -5.78 -28.91 -4.84
N SER A 264 -5.11 -29.13 -3.71
CA SER A 264 -5.67 -29.81 -2.57
C SER A 264 -6.61 -28.83 -1.90
N SER A 265 -7.79 -29.30 -1.51
CA SER A 265 -8.77 -28.55 -0.70
C SER A 265 -8.24 -28.12 0.68
N SER A 266 -6.96 -28.35 0.98
CA SER A 266 -6.27 -28.02 2.22
C SER A 266 -5.40 -26.76 2.16
N LEU A 267 -5.21 -26.13 1.00
CA LEU A 267 -4.43 -24.89 0.92
C LEU A 267 -5.15 -23.76 1.65
N ARG A 268 -4.51 -23.22 2.69
CA ARG A 268 -5.02 -22.09 3.50
C ARG A 268 -4.39 -20.75 3.13
N GLU A 269 -3.37 -20.77 2.28
CA GLU A 269 -2.68 -19.56 1.83
C GLU A 269 -2.11 -19.70 0.42
N PHE A 270 -1.92 -18.55 -0.23
CA PHE A 270 -1.22 -18.38 -1.50
C PHE A 270 -0.17 -17.28 -1.34
N VAL A 271 1.01 -17.48 -1.91
CA VAL A 271 2.15 -16.57 -1.77
C VAL A 271 2.69 -16.19 -3.14
N TRP A 272 2.85 -14.90 -3.42
CA TRP A 272 3.52 -14.40 -4.61
C TRP A 272 4.83 -13.72 -4.23
N GLU A 273 5.89 -13.99 -4.99
CA GLU A 273 7.10 -13.18 -4.96
C GLU A 273 6.87 -11.90 -5.75
N LEU A 274 7.08 -10.75 -5.11
CA LEU A 274 7.02 -9.45 -5.76
C LEU A 274 8.36 -9.12 -6.40
N GLU A 275 8.37 -8.22 -7.37
CA GLU A 275 9.62 -7.70 -7.92
C GLU A 275 10.21 -6.62 -7.02
N ARG A 276 11.55 -6.53 -7.02
CA ARG A 276 12.27 -5.50 -6.29
C ARG A 276 12.04 -4.14 -6.93
N GLN A 277 12.18 -3.09 -6.13
CA GLN A 277 12.28 -1.73 -6.65
C GLN A 277 13.47 -1.63 -7.63
N PRO A 278 13.34 -0.88 -8.75
CA PRO A 278 14.45 -0.54 -9.62
C PRO A 278 15.62 0.05 -8.81
N GLU A 279 16.87 -0.27 -9.19
CA GLU A 279 18.05 0.12 -8.43
C GLU A 279 18.17 1.64 -8.23
N GLN A 280 17.70 2.44 -9.20
CA GLN A 280 17.68 3.91 -9.08
C GLN A 280 16.68 4.44 -8.04
N PHE A 281 15.77 3.61 -7.53
CA PHE A 281 14.74 3.96 -6.55
C PHE A 281 15.04 3.43 -5.15
N ALA A 282 16.18 2.76 -4.95
CA ALA A 282 16.60 2.20 -3.68
C ALA A 282 18.06 2.59 -3.34
N GLU A 283 18.42 2.56 -2.07
CA GLU A 283 19.81 2.68 -1.64
C GLU A 283 20.62 1.44 -2.06
N THR A 284 21.87 1.67 -2.44
CA THR A 284 22.75 0.60 -2.94
C THR A 284 22.93 -0.51 -1.90
N GLY A 285 22.58 -1.74 -2.28
CA GLY A 285 22.77 -2.92 -1.43
C GLY A 285 21.64 -3.20 -0.44
N ILE A 286 20.58 -2.38 -0.41
CA ILE A 286 19.36 -2.61 0.36
C ILE A 286 18.30 -3.33 -0.52
N GLY A 287 17.35 -4.02 0.11
CA GLY A 287 16.21 -4.63 -0.61
C GLY A 287 16.60 -5.80 -1.52
N LYS A 288 17.65 -6.55 -1.18
CA LYS A 288 18.13 -7.69 -1.99
C LYS A 288 17.15 -8.86 -2.03
N VAL A 289 16.36 -9.03 -0.97
CA VAL A 289 15.34 -10.07 -0.87
C VAL A 289 14.01 -9.49 -1.36
N PRO A 290 13.33 -10.13 -2.32
CA PRO A 290 12.03 -9.66 -2.79
C PRO A 290 10.95 -9.74 -1.70
N ALA A 291 10.06 -8.75 -1.69
CA ALA A 291 8.90 -8.77 -0.81
C ALA A 291 7.89 -9.85 -1.22
N LEU A 292 7.06 -10.30 -0.28
CA LEU A 292 6.00 -11.28 -0.53
C LEU A 292 4.61 -10.65 -0.46
N LEU A 293 3.72 -11.03 -1.37
CA LEU A 293 2.29 -10.85 -1.16
C LEU A 293 1.70 -12.19 -0.70
N ILE A 294 1.07 -12.20 0.47
CA ILE A 294 0.52 -13.41 1.08
C ILE A 294 -0.98 -13.23 1.18
N LEU A 295 -1.76 -14.11 0.56
CA LEU A 295 -3.21 -14.19 0.77
C LEU A 295 -3.49 -15.40 1.66
N LYS A 296 -4.06 -15.18 2.84
CA LYS A 296 -4.37 -16.23 3.82
C LYS A 296 -5.86 -16.25 4.13
N ALA A 297 -6.44 -17.44 4.22
CA ALA A 297 -7.76 -17.62 4.79
C ALA A 297 -7.70 -17.45 6.32
N ALA A 298 -8.63 -16.67 6.86
CA ALA A 298 -8.83 -16.54 8.30
C ALA A 298 -9.03 -17.92 8.92
N GLY A 299 -8.27 -18.21 9.98
CA GLY A 299 -8.36 -19.48 10.69
C GLY A 299 -9.77 -19.74 11.20
N GLU A 300 -10.30 -20.96 11.02
CA GLU A 300 -11.66 -21.30 11.46
C GLU A 300 -11.85 -21.10 12.97
N ASP A 301 -10.79 -21.42 13.74
CA ASP A 301 -10.71 -21.27 15.19
C ASP A 301 -10.02 -19.98 15.65
N ASP A 302 -9.55 -19.14 14.72
CA ASP A 302 -8.87 -17.87 15.03
C ASP A 302 -9.90 -16.73 15.09
N GLN A 303 -10.37 -16.43 16.31
CA GLN A 303 -11.39 -15.41 16.53
C GLN A 303 -10.92 -14.01 16.15
N GLU A 304 -9.62 -13.70 16.30
CA GLU A 304 -9.07 -12.38 15.98
C GLU A 304 -9.10 -12.15 14.46
N GLU A 305 -8.59 -13.12 13.70
CA GLU A 305 -8.59 -13.07 12.24
C GLU A 305 -10.01 -12.99 11.67
N ARG A 306 -10.93 -13.78 12.21
CA ARG A 306 -12.33 -13.77 11.76
C ARG A 306 -13.04 -12.47 12.09
N GLU A 307 -12.83 -11.93 13.28
CA GLU A 307 -13.40 -10.64 13.68
C GLU A 307 -12.82 -9.50 12.85
N TYR A 308 -11.53 -9.55 12.52
CA TYR A 308 -10.90 -8.60 11.62
C TYR A 308 -11.59 -8.58 10.25
N VAL A 309 -11.72 -9.74 9.59
CA VAL A 309 -12.37 -9.82 8.27
C VAL A 309 -13.84 -9.44 8.34
N ARG A 310 -14.54 -9.81 9.42
CA ARG A 310 -15.96 -9.46 9.62
C ARG A 310 -16.18 -7.95 9.76
N THR A 311 -15.27 -7.25 10.43
CA THR A 311 -15.40 -5.81 10.73
C THR A 311 -14.86 -4.91 9.63
N ARG A 312 -13.77 -5.31 8.96
CA ARG A 312 -13.05 -4.50 7.97
C ARG A 312 -13.21 -4.99 6.53
N GLY A 313 -13.75 -6.19 6.34
CA GLY A 313 -13.73 -6.89 5.06
C GLY A 313 -12.38 -7.56 4.80
N ALA A 314 -12.28 -8.25 3.66
CA ALA A 314 -11.02 -8.84 3.22
C ALA A 314 -10.01 -7.74 2.83
N GLY A 315 -8.76 -7.84 3.30
CA GLY A 315 -7.78 -6.76 3.14
C GLY A 315 -6.49 -7.00 3.92
N ILE A 316 -5.65 -5.98 4.05
CA ILE A 316 -4.33 -6.05 4.69
C ILE A 316 -4.48 -6.24 6.21
N TYR A 317 -4.06 -7.40 6.71
CA TYR A 317 -4.07 -7.70 8.14
C TYR A 317 -2.69 -7.48 8.79
N GLU A 318 -1.62 -7.81 8.07
CA GLU A 318 -0.26 -7.76 8.56
C GLU A 318 0.71 -7.16 7.53
N LEU A 319 1.67 -6.37 8.03
CA LEU A 319 2.78 -5.81 7.28
C LEU A 319 4.11 -6.27 7.89
N GLY A 320 4.97 -6.85 7.06
CA GLY A 320 6.33 -7.17 7.43
C GLY A 320 7.31 -6.05 7.11
N VAL A 321 8.20 -5.72 8.03
CA VAL A 321 9.23 -4.69 7.85
C VAL A 321 10.60 -5.29 8.10
N ALA A 322 11.53 -5.10 7.17
CA ALA A 322 12.92 -5.51 7.30
C ALA A 322 13.63 -4.58 8.28
N VAL A 323 14.35 -5.13 9.25
CA VAL A 323 15.22 -4.38 10.17
C VAL A 323 16.67 -4.84 10.06
N ALA A 324 17.63 -3.91 10.19
CA ALA A 324 19.05 -4.27 10.15
C ALA A 324 19.53 -4.89 11.47
N ASP A 325 19.00 -4.43 12.60
CA ASP A 325 19.37 -4.89 13.95
C ASP A 325 18.44 -6.02 14.41
N ALA A 326 19.02 -7.18 14.73
CA ALA A 326 18.31 -8.34 15.26
C ALA A 326 17.59 -8.02 16.59
N GLY A 327 18.12 -7.08 17.39
CA GLY A 327 17.47 -6.62 18.62
C GLY A 327 16.19 -5.82 18.39
N LYS A 328 15.84 -5.51 17.14
CA LYS A 328 14.61 -4.81 16.74
C LYS A 328 13.56 -5.74 16.13
N GLU A 329 13.82 -7.05 16.08
CA GLU A 329 12.82 -8.02 15.67
C GLU A 329 11.67 -8.09 16.68
N GLY A 330 10.46 -8.33 16.19
CA GLY A 330 9.28 -8.42 17.05
C GLY A 330 7.97 -8.19 16.32
N VAL A 331 6.90 -8.30 17.08
CA VAL A 331 5.53 -8.09 16.60
C VAL A 331 4.93 -6.93 17.38
N VAL A 332 4.40 -5.96 16.65
CA VAL A 332 3.61 -4.86 17.23
C VAL A 332 2.17 -4.99 16.77
N ASN A 333 1.26 -5.11 17.73
CA ASN A 333 -0.17 -5.02 17.48
C ASN A 333 -0.59 -3.56 17.60
N THR A 334 -1.17 -3.03 16.54
CA THR A 334 -1.81 -1.71 16.55
C THR A 334 -3.33 -1.90 16.54
N PRO A 335 -4.14 -0.88 16.89
CA PRO A 335 -5.59 -0.93 16.69
C PRO A 335 -6.03 -1.16 15.22
N TYR A 336 -5.08 -1.13 14.30
CA TYR A 336 -5.27 -1.01 12.86
C TYR A 336 -4.73 -2.20 12.06
N GLY A 337 -4.04 -3.13 12.73
CA GLY A 337 -3.40 -4.31 12.15
C GLY A 337 -2.04 -4.60 12.79
N ARG A 338 -1.34 -5.59 12.24
CA ARG A 338 -0.09 -6.11 12.81
C ARG A 338 1.13 -5.66 12.01
N ILE A 339 2.19 -5.23 12.69
CA ILE A 339 3.51 -4.98 12.08
C ILE A 339 4.49 -6.02 12.62
N VAL A 340 5.19 -6.71 11.72
CA VAL A 340 6.20 -7.71 12.08
C VAL A 340 7.56 -7.23 11.60
N PHE A 341 8.43 -6.88 12.54
CA PHE A 341 9.82 -6.54 12.28
C PHE A 341 10.63 -7.83 12.21
N ARG A 342 11.33 -8.04 11.09
CA ARG A 342 12.18 -9.20 10.86
C ARG A 342 13.53 -8.77 10.36
N ARG A 343 14.58 -9.46 10.78
CA ARG A 343 15.93 -9.16 10.32
C ARG A 343 16.04 -9.34 8.81
N SER A 344 16.66 -8.37 8.12
CA SER A 344 17.08 -8.57 6.72
C SER A 344 18.06 -9.74 6.67
N GLN A 345 17.72 -10.77 5.90
CA GLN A 345 18.62 -11.90 5.65
C GLN A 345 19.75 -11.52 4.71
#